data_AF-A0A954A9C5-F1
#
_entry.id   AF-A0A954A9C5-F1
#
_cell.length_a   1.000
_cell.length_b   1.000
_cell.length_c   1.000
_cell.angle_alpha   90.00
_cell.angle_beta   90.00
_cell.angle_gamma   90.00
#
_symmetry.space_group_name_H-M   'P 1'
#
loop_
_entity.id
_entity.type
_entity.pdbx_description
1 polymer ?
#
loop_
_entity_poly.entity_id
_entity_poly.type
_entity_poly.pdbx_seq_one_letter_code
_entity_poly.pdbx_strand_id
1 'polypeptide(L)'
;MKASMSQLRARVRAVTRASIATAILSCSTPVHSQSIDLEFPSQDSMTSSGLLGPGGGGVFFISGQDIDETFLGTALSAASESHWVFSMSTCTDPSVVNTFDCLINGVVVGSYDMVFPPAGSGISTVVIDVEFTHAPIAGPDYTLRIVATSTVPPGLCSWNWFPGGTVTLGNGSAGPEFRRGDINDDGGFDISDMVFGLASLFIPGSAPPGCLDAADLNDDGVFDVSDPVSGLAALFIVGTPPPPEPVDCGVDTTPSGLDCGAYTSCP
;
A
#
# COMPACT_ATOMS: atom_id res chain seq x y z
N MET A 1 -38.86 -19.16 -19.09
CA MET A 1 -39.05 -17.99 -18.22
C MET A 1 -37.70 -17.66 -17.58
N LYS A 2 -37.10 -16.52 -17.94
CA LYS A 2 -35.86 -16.03 -17.35
C LYS A 2 -36.17 -15.54 -15.93
N ALA A 3 -35.65 -16.19 -14.90
CA ALA A 3 -35.69 -15.67 -13.54
C ALA A 3 -34.48 -14.72 -13.37
N SER A 4 -34.79 -13.44 -13.20
CA SER A 4 -33.86 -12.36 -12.87
C SER A 4 -33.28 -12.61 -11.48
N MET A 5 -31.97 -12.84 -11.38
CA MET A 5 -31.24 -12.81 -10.10
C MET A 5 -31.06 -11.36 -9.66
N SER A 6 -32.00 -10.88 -8.86
CA SER A 6 -31.85 -9.66 -8.07
C SER A 6 -30.70 -9.86 -7.08
N GLN A 7 -29.63 -9.07 -7.25
CA GLN A 7 -28.53 -8.96 -6.29
C GLN A 7 -29.09 -8.65 -4.90
N LEU A 8 -28.89 -9.58 -3.95
CA LEU A 8 -29.12 -9.31 -2.54
C LEU A 8 -28.02 -8.34 -2.10
N ARG A 9 -28.33 -7.05 -2.04
CA ARG A 9 -27.46 -6.06 -1.41
C ARG A 9 -27.40 -6.37 0.09
N ALA A 10 -26.26 -6.89 0.56
CA ALA A 10 -25.94 -6.89 1.98
C ALA A 10 -26.06 -5.44 2.48
N ARG A 11 -26.88 -5.22 3.50
CA ARG A 11 -26.96 -3.92 4.16
C ARG A 11 -25.70 -3.75 4.97
N VAL A 12 -24.73 -3.01 4.44
CA VAL A 12 -23.58 -2.52 5.19
C VAL A 12 -24.13 -1.69 6.35
N ARG A 13 -23.97 -2.20 7.56
CA ARG A 13 -24.04 -1.36 8.75
C ARG A 13 -22.64 -0.79 8.84
N ALA A 14 -22.44 0.40 8.28
CA ALA A 14 -21.25 1.17 8.58
C ALA A 14 -21.16 1.23 10.10
N VAL A 15 -20.24 0.49 10.70
CA VAL A 15 -19.73 0.86 12.01
C VAL A 15 -18.86 2.07 11.73
N THR A 16 -19.53 3.21 11.49
CA THR A 16 -18.96 4.50 11.81
C THR A 16 -18.73 4.46 13.32
N ARG A 17 -17.59 3.91 13.74
CA ARG A 17 -16.83 4.58 14.77
C ARG A 17 -16.28 5.84 14.10
N ALA A 18 -17.18 6.81 14.00
CA ALA A 18 -16.85 8.21 13.91
C ALA A 18 -16.12 8.57 15.21
N SER A 19 -14.84 8.24 15.27
CA SER A 19 -13.92 8.96 16.16
C SER A 19 -13.55 10.24 15.41
N ILE A 20 -14.44 11.23 15.55
CA ILE A 20 -14.17 12.66 15.55
C ILE A 20 -13.23 13.14 14.42
N ALA A 21 -13.82 13.56 13.31
CA ALA A 21 -13.24 14.57 12.43
C ALA A 21 -14.18 15.78 12.37
N THR A 22 -14.39 16.42 13.52
CA THR A 22 -14.78 17.84 13.54
C THR A 22 -13.48 18.64 13.50
N ALA A 23 -12.80 18.66 12.36
CA ALA A 23 -11.73 19.61 12.13
C ALA A 23 -12.36 20.92 11.63
N ILE A 24 -12.62 21.80 12.59
CA ILE A 24 -12.77 23.22 12.33
C ILE A 24 -11.48 23.68 11.65
N LEU A 25 -11.62 24.24 10.45
CA LEU A 25 -10.67 25.03 9.67
C LEU A 25 -9.36 25.42 10.40
N SER A 26 -8.34 24.55 10.36
CA SER A 26 -6.91 24.89 10.46
C SER A 26 -6.06 23.62 10.42
N CYS A 27 -5.20 23.50 9.40
CA CYS A 27 -4.24 22.41 9.15
C CYS A 27 -4.83 21.05 8.73
N SER A 28 -4.95 20.82 7.42
CA SER A 28 -5.27 19.51 6.83
C SER A 28 -3.98 18.76 6.53
N THR A 29 -3.57 17.84 7.40
CA THR A 29 -2.60 16.81 7.00
C THR A 29 -3.27 15.92 5.94
N PRO A 30 -2.60 15.62 4.80
CA PRO A 30 -3.08 14.61 3.89
C PRO A 30 -3.23 13.28 4.65
N VAL A 31 -4.31 12.55 4.42
CA VAL A 31 -4.43 11.19 4.94
C VAL A 31 -3.55 10.30 4.07
N HIS A 32 -2.40 9.88 4.62
CA HIS A 32 -1.39 9.11 3.88
C HIS A 32 -1.68 7.60 3.82
N SER A 33 -2.53 7.12 4.72
CA SER A 33 -3.00 5.74 4.72
C SER A 33 -4.39 5.60 5.32
N GLN A 34 -5.13 4.59 4.86
CA GLN A 34 -6.46 4.24 5.36
C GLN A 34 -6.55 2.74 5.58
N SER A 35 -7.03 2.33 6.75
CA SER A 35 -7.22 0.92 7.11
C SER A 35 -8.70 0.55 7.16
N ILE A 36 -9.00 -0.66 6.69
CA ILE A 36 -10.36 -1.19 6.57
C ILE A 36 -10.39 -2.56 7.21
N ASP A 37 -11.37 -2.79 8.08
CA ASP A 37 -11.67 -4.15 8.53
C ASP A 37 -12.36 -4.91 7.38
N LEU A 38 -11.76 -6.01 6.95
CA LEU A 38 -12.38 -6.94 6.02
C LEU A 38 -13.49 -7.71 6.75
N GLU A 39 -14.75 -7.43 6.42
CA GLU A 39 -15.89 -8.19 6.94
C GLU A 39 -16.14 -9.45 6.10
N PHE A 40 -15.24 -10.43 6.16
CA PHE A 40 -15.53 -11.72 5.51
C PHE A 40 -16.77 -12.36 6.19
N PRO A 41 -17.86 -12.60 5.46
CA PRO A 41 -19.14 -13.00 6.04
C PRO A 41 -19.11 -14.46 6.49
N SER A 42 -18.56 -14.74 7.67
CA SER A 42 -18.54 -16.05 8.35
C SER A 42 -17.65 -17.15 7.72
N GLN A 43 -17.33 -18.18 8.51
CA GLN A 43 -16.45 -19.30 8.14
C GLN A 43 -17.07 -20.08 6.98
N ASP A 44 -16.65 -19.77 5.77
CA ASP A 44 -17.19 -20.40 4.57
C ASP A 44 -16.21 -21.40 3.96
N SER A 45 -16.85 -22.37 3.35
CA SER A 45 -16.33 -23.64 2.88
C SER A 45 -17.27 -23.96 1.71
N MET A 46 -16.80 -24.47 0.57
CA MET A 46 -17.64 -24.50 -0.65
C MET A 46 -17.59 -25.80 -1.45
N THR A 47 -18.72 -26.12 -2.09
CA THR A 47 -18.98 -27.36 -2.84
C THR A 47 -19.17 -27.15 -4.35
N SER A 48 -19.11 -25.91 -4.87
CA SER A 48 -19.20 -25.59 -6.31
C SER A 48 -18.76 -24.16 -6.64
N SER A 49 -18.56 -23.84 -7.94
CA SER A 49 -18.14 -22.52 -8.45
C SER A 49 -19.16 -21.39 -8.24
N GLY A 50 -18.72 -20.23 -7.73
CA GLY A 50 -19.49 -19.00 -7.48
C GLY A 50 -18.77 -17.96 -6.60
N LEU A 51 -19.40 -16.79 -6.42
CA LEU A 51 -19.03 -15.78 -5.41
C LEU A 51 -19.24 -16.34 -3.99
N LEU A 52 -18.41 -15.94 -3.02
CA LEU A 52 -18.58 -16.34 -1.61
C LEU A 52 -19.98 -15.96 -1.09
N GLY A 53 -20.65 -16.89 -0.43
CA GLY A 53 -22.00 -16.72 0.11
C GLY A 53 -22.16 -17.47 1.43
N PRO A 54 -23.22 -17.17 2.22
CA PRO A 54 -23.30 -17.54 3.62
C PRO A 54 -23.42 -19.07 3.83
N GLY A 55 -22.32 -19.71 4.20
CA GLY A 55 -22.23 -21.01 4.87
C GLY A 55 -21.83 -22.24 4.05
N GLY A 56 -20.90 -23.05 4.61
CA GLY A 56 -21.07 -24.53 4.68
C GLY A 56 -19.92 -25.44 4.20
N GLY A 57 -19.27 -26.18 5.11
CA GLY A 57 -18.23 -27.22 4.88
C GLY A 57 -18.11 -27.82 3.45
N GLY A 58 -17.08 -27.47 2.68
CA GLY A 58 -16.88 -27.88 1.30
C GLY A 58 -15.46 -28.36 0.98
N VAL A 59 -15.32 -29.16 -0.10
CA VAL A 59 -14.29 -30.21 -0.23
C VAL A 59 -13.26 -29.94 -1.35
N PHE A 60 -13.43 -28.89 -2.17
CA PHE A 60 -12.48 -28.55 -3.25
C PHE A 60 -12.67 -27.13 -3.79
N PHE A 61 -11.67 -26.63 -4.54
CA PHE A 61 -11.61 -25.26 -5.08
C PHE A 61 -11.18 -25.23 -6.57
N ILE A 62 -11.62 -24.21 -7.33
CA ILE A 62 -11.32 -23.98 -8.77
C ILE A 62 -10.70 -22.60 -8.95
N SER A 63 -9.62 -22.44 -9.72
CA SER A 63 -9.02 -21.13 -10.05
C SER A 63 -10.05 -20.07 -10.47
N GLY A 64 -9.87 -18.83 -10.00
CA GLY A 64 -10.68 -17.66 -10.37
C GLY A 64 -11.88 -17.37 -9.47
N GLN A 65 -11.96 -17.97 -8.27
CA GLN A 65 -12.94 -17.54 -7.25
C GLN A 65 -12.33 -16.51 -6.32
N ASP A 66 -13.21 -15.71 -5.71
CA ASP A 66 -12.81 -14.45 -5.12
C ASP A 66 -13.62 -14.01 -3.92
N ILE A 67 -12.99 -13.16 -3.13
CA ILE A 67 -13.61 -12.32 -2.11
C ILE A 67 -13.51 -10.88 -2.57
N ASP A 68 -14.61 -10.15 -2.58
CA ASP A 68 -14.64 -8.74 -2.94
C ASP A 68 -15.23 -7.87 -1.82
N GLU A 69 -14.59 -6.74 -1.56
CA GLU A 69 -15.06 -5.70 -0.65
C GLU A 69 -14.92 -4.33 -1.32
N THR A 70 -15.83 -3.40 -1.01
CA THR A 70 -15.79 -2.04 -1.55
C THR A 70 -15.65 -1.03 -0.45
N PHE A 71 -14.58 -0.23 -0.53
CA PHE A 71 -14.27 0.86 0.37
C PHE A 71 -14.64 2.19 -0.26
N LEU A 72 -15.50 2.95 0.43
CA LEU A 72 -16.05 4.22 -0.06
C LEU A 72 -15.67 5.38 0.86
N GLY A 73 -15.54 6.58 0.31
CA GLY A 73 -15.41 7.84 1.07
C GLY A 73 -14.05 8.01 1.75
N THR A 74 -12.99 7.51 1.12
CA THR A 74 -11.68 7.30 1.76
C THR A 74 -10.85 8.58 1.87
N ALA A 75 -11.17 9.58 1.05
CA ALA A 75 -10.37 10.79 0.79
C ALA A 75 -8.95 10.52 0.25
N LEU A 76 -8.59 9.27 -0.03
CA LEU A 76 -7.31 8.88 -0.60
C LEU A 76 -7.33 9.05 -2.12
N SER A 77 -6.47 9.92 -2.66
CA SER A 77 -6.45 10.26 -4.09
C SER A 77 -5.86 9.15 -4.98
N ALA A 78 -4.83 8.43 -4.52
CA ALA A 78 -4.26 7.27 -5.23
C ALA A 78 -3.36 6.41 -4.33
N ALA A 79 -3.65 5.12 -4.16
CA ALA A 79 -2.80 4.20 -3.39
C ALA A 79 -1.65 3.63 -4.24
N SER A 80 -0.44 3.57 -3.70
CA SER A 80 0.73 2.88 -4.30
C SER A 80 1.32 1.81 -3.40
N GLU A 81 0.74 1.62 -2.21
CA GLU A 81 1.07 0.53 -1.31
C GLU A 81 -0.17 -0.08 -0.68
N SER A 82 -0.04 -1.35 -0.30
CA SER A 82 -1.09 -2.06 0.40
C SER A 82 -0.53 -3.11 1.36
N HIS A 83 -1.05 -3.11 2.58
CA HIS A 83 -0.78 -4.10 3.61
C HIS A 83 -2.04 -4.91 3.88
N TRP A 84 -1.96 -6.23 3.73
CA TRP A 84 -3.09 -7.14 3.83
C TRP A 84 -2.85 -8.13 4.97
N VAL A 85 -3.74 -8.11 5.95
CA VAL A 85 -3.74 -9.06 7.06
C VAL A 85 -5.06 -9.81 7.06
N PHE A 86 -5.04 -11.12 6.90
CA PHE A 86 -6.24 -11.95 6.95
C PHE A 86 -5.88 -13.36 7.38
N SER A 87 -6.87 -14.22 7.60
CA SER A 87 -6.59 -15.57 8.06
C SER A 87 -7.45 -16.61 7.36
N MET A 88 -6.87 -17.80 7.25
CA MET A 88 -7.55 -18.98 6.70
C MET A 88 -7.02 -20.25 7.35
N SER A 89 -7.70 -21.38 7.14
CA SER A 89 -7.26 -22.65 7.70
C SER A 89 -6.22 -23.35 6.83
N THR A 90 -5.36 -24.16 7.44
CA THR A 90 -4.37 -24.99 6.72
C THR A 90 -5.01 -26.17 6.02
N CYS A 91 -4.34 -26.62 4.95
CA CYS A 91 -4.55 -27.92 4.31
C CYS A 91 -3.74 -28.98 5.05
N THR A 92 -4.30 -30.19 5.19
CA THR A 92 -3.60 -31.34 5.82
C THR A 92 -2.63 -32.05 4.87
N ASP A 93 -2.71 -31.76 3.56
CA ASP A 93 -1.85 -32.34 2.52
C ASP A 93 -0.78 -31.33 2.09
N PRO A 94 0.51 -31.56 2.40
CA PRO A 94 1.59 -30.63 2.07
C PRO A 94 1.95 -30.60 0.58
N SER A 95 1.38 -31.49 -0.25
CA SER A 95 1.61 -31.50 -1.71
C SER A 95 0.73 -30.49 -2.46
N VAL A 96 -0.30 -29.97 -1.80
CA VAL A 96 -1.14 -28.90 -2.34
C VAL A 96 -0.40 -27.58 -2.16
N VAL A 97 -0.45 -26.70 -3.17
CA VAL A 97 -0.02 -25.30 -3.05
C VAL A 97 -1.22 -24.43 -3.35
N ASN A 98 -1.59 -23.60 -2.39
CA ASN A 98 -2.64 -22.59 -2.57
C ASN A 98 -1.98 -21.28 -2.99
N THR A 99 -2.39 -20.74 -4.13
CA THR A 99 -1.91 -19.46 -4.62
C THR A 99 -3.08 -18.50 -4.75
N PHE A 100 -2.87 -17.22 -4.43
CA PHE A 100 -3.88 -16.18 -4.60
C PHE A 100 -3.26 -14.85 -4.99
N ASP A 101 -4.07 -14.03 -5.66
CA ASP A 101 -3.76 -12.66 -6.04
C ASP A 101 -4.56 -11.70 -5.16
N CYS A 102 -3.91 -10.64 -4.70
CA CYS A 102 -4.57 -9.47 -4.13
C CYS A 102 -4.76 -8.43 -5.24
N LEU A 103 -5.96 -7.90 -5.38
CA LEU A 103 -6.31 -6.91 -6.39
C LEU A 103 -6.92 -5.66 -5.76
N ILE A 104 -6.60 -4.52 -6.34
CA ILE A 104 -7.20 -3.22 -6.05
C ILE A 104 -7.74 -2.65 -7.37
N ASN A 105 -9.03 -2.29 -7.40
CA ASN A 105 -9.70 -1.78 -8.61
C ASN A 105 -9.53 -2.70 -9.84
N GLY A 106 -9.39 -4.01 -9.60
CA GLY A 106 -9.17 -5.02 -10.64
C GLY A 106 -7.72 -5.16 -11.13
N VAL A 107 -6.77 -4.40 -10.58
CA VAL A 107 -5.33 -4.52 -10.84
C VAL A 107 -4.72 -5.47 -9.81
N VAL A 108 -3.96 -6.48 -10.25
CA VAL A 108 -3.18 -7.35 -9.35
C VAL A 108 -2.04 -6.55 -8.75
N VAL A 109 -2.07 -6.37 -7.42
CA VAL A 109 -1.03 -5.67 -6.66
C VAL A 109 0.00 -6.60 -6.05
N GLY A 110 -0.35 -7.88 -5.89
CA GLY A 110 0.56 -8.90 -5.40
C GLY A 110 -0.02 -10.30 -5.52
N SER A 111 0.86 -11.29 -5.52
CA SER A 111 0.52 -12.71 -5.52
C SER A 111 1.22 -13.39 -4.35
N TYR A 112 0.57 -14.36 -3.74
CA TYR A 112 1.12 -15.10 -2.60
C TYR A 112 0.87 -16.59 -2.74
N ASP A 113 1.92 -17.34 -2.45
CA ASP A 113 1.92 -18.79 -2.41
C ASP A 113 1.95 -19.24 -0.95
N MET A 114 0.93 -20.01 -0.55
CA MET A 114 0.87 -20.54 0.80
C MET A 114 1.87 -21.67 0.99
N VAL A 115 2.68 -21.54 2.02
CA VAL A 115 3.51 -22.63 2.54
C VAL A 115 2.77 -23.30 3.70
N PHE A 116 2.35 -24.56 3.50
CA PHE A 116 1.68 -25.32 4.56
C PHE A 116 2.67 -25.79 5.64
N PRO A 117 2.22 -25.88 6.91
CA PRO A 117 2.98 -26.59 7.93
C PRO A 117 3.11 -28.08 7.59
N PRO A 118 4.07 -28.80 8.20
CA PRO A 118 4.31 -30.21 7.93
C PRO A 118 3.06 -31.09 8.09
N ALA A 119 2.96 -32.14 7.28
CA ALA A 119 1.83 -33.07 7.32
C ALA A 119 1.56 -33.63 8.73
N GLY A 120 0.27 -33.73 9.09
CA GLY A 120 -0.18 -34.38 10.33
C GLY A 120 -0.43 -33.45 11.52
N SER A 121 -0.26 -32.13 11.38
CA SER A 121 -0.55 -31.14 12.43
C SER A 121 -2.04 -30.83 12.66
N GLY A 122 -2.94 -31.42 11.86
CA GLY A 122 -4.37 -31.07 11.88
C GLY A 122 -4.67 -29.75 11.17
N ILE A 123 -5.95 -29.35 11.15
CA ILE A 123 -6.38 -28.04 10.62
C ILE A 123 -6.03 -26.97 11.66
N SER A 124 -5.17 -26.02 11.28
CA SER A 124 -4.77 -24.86 12.08
C SER A 124 -5.09 -23.56 11.34
N THR A 125 -5.13 -22.43 12.04
CA THR A 125 -5.28 -21.11 11.42
C THR A 125 -3.92 -20.58 10.98
N VAL A 126 -3.82 -20.10 9.75
CA VAL A 126 -2.69 -19.31 9.22
C VAL A 126 -3.12 -17.86 9.16
N VAL A 127 -2.30 -16.99 9.72
CA VAL A 127 -2.39 -15.55 9.48
C VAL A 127 -1.49 -15.24 8.30
N ILE A 128 -2.07 -14.61 7.30
CA ILE A 128 -1.38 -14.06 6.14
C ILE A 128 -1.20 -12.58 6.42
N ASP A 129 0.04 -12.13 6.31
CA ASP A 129 0.49 -10.78 6.60
C ASP A 129 1.47 -10.41 5.47
N VAL A 130 0.99 -9.64 4.50
CA VAL A 130 1.71 -9.35 3.25
C VAL A 130 1.62 -7.87 2.89
N GLU A 131 2.75 -7.34 2.42
CA GLU A 131 2.90 -5.95 1.99
C GLU A 131 3.30 -5.92 0.52
N PHE A 132 2.70 -5.01 -0.24
CA PHE A 132 2.96 -4.83 -1.66
C PHE A 132 3.11 -3.36 -2.02
N THR A 133 4.19 -3.04 -2.75
CA THR A 133 4.37 -1.77 -3.48
C THR A 133 3.93 -1.95 -4.92
N HIS A 134 3.14 -1.01 -5.44
CA HIS A 134 2.58 -1.07 -6.79
C HIS A 134 2.47 0.32 -7.41
N ALA A 135 2.27 0.39 -8.73
CA ALA A 135 2.01 1.65 -9.41
C ALA A 135 0.76 2.34 -8.80
N PRO A 136 0.70 3.69 -8.75
CA PRO A 136 -0.43 4.40 -8.18
C PRO A 136 -1.77 4.00 -8.80
N ILE A 137 -2.72 3.59 -7.96
CA ILE A 137 -4.09 3.22 -8.32
C ILE A 137 -5.02 4.31 -7.80
N ALA A 138 -5.72 4.98 -8.72
CA ALA A 138 -6.57 6.12 -8.37
C ALA A 138 -7.74 5.74 -7.45
N GLY A 139 -8.02 6.62 -6.49
CA GLY A 139 -9.22 6.67 -5.65
C GLY A 139 -10.29 7.63 -6.23
N PRO A 140 -11.36 7.96 -5.51
CA PRO A 140 -11.44 8.11 -4.05
C PRO A 140 -12.01 6.90 -3.31
N ASP A 141 -12.49 5.90 -4.05
CA ASP A 141 -13.08 4.67 -3.55
C ASP A 141 -12.31 3.48 -4.15
N TYR A 142 -12.20 2.38 -3.40
CA TYR A 142 -11.42 1.22 -3.82
C TYR A 142 -12.24 -0.06 -3.72
N THR A 143 -12.20 -0.89 -4.76
CA THR A 143 -12.66 -2.27 -4.69
C THR A 143 -11.47 -3.17 -4.41
N LEU A 144 -11.51 -3.88 -3.29
CA LEU A 144 -10.49 -4.82 -2.87
C LEU A 144 -10.96 -6.22 -3.23
N ARG A 145 -10.08 -7.05 -3.81
CA ARG A 145 -10.42 -8.43 -4.16
C ARG A 145 -9.26 -9.37 -3.87
N ILE A 146 -9.54 -10.51 -3.24
CA ILE A 146 -8.58 -11.61 -3.11
C ILE A 146 -9.09 -12.74 -4.00
N VAL A 147 -8.28 -13.20 -4.96
CA VAL A 147 -8.68 -14.23 -5.94
C VAL A 147 -7.73 -15.40 -5.84
N ALA A 148 -8.23 -16.61 -5.57
CA ALA A 148 -7.37 -17.78 -5.62
C ALA A 148 -7.09 -18.22 -7.06
N THR A 149 -5.81 -18.45 -7.35
CA THR A 149 -5.29 -18.71 -8.70
C THR A 149 -4.96 -20.19 -8.92
N SER A 150 -4.75 -20.97 -7.85
CA SER A 150 -4.59 -22.43 -7.96
C SER A 150 -5.91 -23.19 -7.80
N THR A 151 -5.91 -24.47 -8.17
CA THR A 151 -7.04 -25.39 -8.06
C THR A 151 -6.65 -26.51 -7.12
N VAL A 152 -7.49 -26.83 -6.13
CA VAL A 152 -7.26 -27.96 -5.22
C VAL A 152 -7.99 -29.19 -5.76
N PRO A 153 -7.28 -30.30 -6.06
CA PRO A 153 -7.93 -31.52 -6.51
C PRO A 153 -8.91 -32.09 -5.46
N PRO A 154 -10.07 -32.63 -5.88
CA PRO A 154 -11.03 -33.23 -4.96
C PRO A 154 -10.41 -34.33 -4.10
N GLY A 155 -10.69 -34.31 -2.79
CA GLY A 155 -10.32 -35.37 -1.85
C GLY A 155 -8.92 -35.26 -1.24
N LEU A 156 -8.15 -34.21 -1.57
CA LEU A 156 -6.82 -33.99 -0.96
C LEU A 156 -6.90 -33.17 0.33
N CYS A 157 -7.56 -32.00 0.32
CA CYS A 157 -7.83 -31.24 1.54
C CYS A 157 -8.91 -30.15 1.37
N SER A 158 -9.40 -29.64 2.49
CA SER A 158 -10.31 -28.51 2.60
C SER A 158 -9.67 -27.38 3.40
N TRP A 159 -9.95 -26.13 3.03
CA TRP A 159 -9.54 -24.95 3.78
C TRP A 159 -10.65 -23.90 3.75
N ASN A 160 -10.69 -23.05 4.78
CA ASN A 160 -11.72 -22.02 4.97
C ASN A 160 -11.08 -20.65 5.21
N TRP A 161 -11.66 -19.60 4.65
CA TRP A 161 -11.37 -18.22 5.07
C TRP A 161 -12.00 -17.98 6.44
N PHE A 162 -11.32 -17.24 7.30
CA PHE A 162 -11.86 -16.83 8.58
C PHE A 162 -12.40 -15.41 8.50
N PRO A 163 -13.52 -15.11 9.19
CA PRO A 163 -14.01 -13.75 9.37
C PRO A 163 -12.96 -12.80 9.92
N GLY A 164 -12.93 -11.59 9.37
CA GLY A 164 -12.02 -10.54 9.81
C GLY A 164 -10.71 -10.50 9.03
N GLY A 165 -10.02 -9.39 9.19
CA GLY A 165 -8.79 -9.05 8.50
C GLY A 165 -8.73 -7.54 8.35
N THR A 166 -7.60 -7.02 7.92
CA THR A 166 -7.42 -5.60 7.63
C THR A 166 -6.71 -5.41 6.32
N VAL A 167 -7.15 -4.42 5.54
CA VAL A 167 -6.35 -3.88 4.43
C VAL A 167 -6.06 -2.44 4.73
N THR A 168 -4.77 -2.12 4.79
CA THR A 168 -4.30 -0.74 4.89
C THR A 168 -3.78 -0.34 3.52
N LEU A 169 -4.42 0.64 2.91
CA LEU A 169 -3.94 1.26 1.67
C LEU A 169 -3.11 2.48 2.04
N GLY A 170 -1.97 2.63 1.39
CA GLY A 170 -1.11 3.80 1.52
C GLY A 170 -0.75 4.35 0.14
N ASN A 171 -0.33 5.60 0.10
CA ASN A 171 0.21 6.21 -1.11
C ASN A 171 1.74 6.04 -1.16
N GLY A 172 2.22 4.88 -0.71
CA GLY A 172 3.60 4.69 -0.32
C GLY A 172 3.72 4.77 1.19
N SER A 173 4.53 3.88 1.75
CA SER A 173 5.18 4.04 3.01
C SER A 173 6.03 5.26 2.78
N ALA A 174 5.65 6.32 3.48
CA ALA A 174 6.45 7.49 3.66
C ALA A 174 7.90 7.05 3.87
N GLY A 175 8.75 7.18 2.84
CA GLY A 175 10.15 7.51 3.09
C GLY A 175 10.16 8.65 4.11
N PRO A 176 11.17 8.73 4.98
CA PRO A 176 11.12 9.67 6.09
C PRO A 176 10.80 11.07 5.58
N GLU A 177 9.91 11.77 6.29
CA GLU A 177 9.53 13.12 5.87
C GLU A 177 10.77 13.98 5.75
N PHE A 178 10.87 14.70 4.64
CA PHE A 178 11.94 15.63 4.36
C PHE A 178 11.40 16.88 3.69
N ARG A 179 12.25 17.87 3.57
CA ARG A 179 12.02 19.06 2.77
C ARG A 179 12.95 19.06 1.57
N ARG A 180 12.40 19.00 0.36
CA ARG A 180 13.19 19.07 -0.88
C ARG A 180 13.94 20.39 -0.94
N GLY A 181 15.27 20.29 -1.07
CA GLY A 181 16.19 21.41 -1.04
C GLY A 181 16.87 21.68 0.30
N ASP A 182 16.43 21.08 1.42
CA ASP A 182 17.15 21.12 2.70
C ASP A 182 18.23 20.02 2.73
N ILE A 183 19.30 20.24 1.98
CA ILE A 183 20.34 19.23 1.72
C ILE A 183 21.22 19.05 2.97
N ASN A 184 21.35 20.12 3.77
CA ASN A 184 22.20 20.13 4.96
C ASN A 184 21.45 19.76 6.28
N ASP A 185 20.14 19.50 6.20
CA ASP A 185 19.24 19.15 7.32
C ASP A 185 19.24 20.22 8.43
N ASP A 186 19.09 21.50 8.05
CA ASP A 186 18.97 22.64 8.97
C ASP A 186 17.56 23.25 9.06
N GLY A 187 16.60 22.68 8.33
CA GLY A 187 15.20 23.09 8.25
C GLY A 187 14.95 24.21 7.23
N GLY A 188 15.98 24.69 6.55
CA GLY A 188 15.95 25.75 5.55
C GLY A 188 15.97 25.24 4.11
N PHE A 189 15.64 26.13 3.18
CA PHE A 189 16.06 25.99 1.78
C PHE A 189 16.74 27.30 1.38
N ASP A 190 18.07 27.32 1.39
CA ASP A 190 18.88 28.49 1.09
C ASP A 190 20.19 28.17 0.35
N ILE A 191 21.08 29.16 0.25
CA ILE A 191 22.33 29.00 -0.50
C ILE A 191 23.30 28.00 0.17
N SER A 192 23.19 27.80 1.49
CA SER A 192 24.06 26.89 2.23
C SER A 192 23.82 25.43 1.83
N ASP A 193 22.60 25.07 1.46
CA ASP A 193 22.24 23.77 0.89
C ASP A 193 22.99 23.51 -0.43
N MET A 194 23.02 24.52 -1.30
CA MET A 194 23.67 24.39 -2.61
C MET A 194 25.18 24.24 -2.46
N VAL A 195 25.76 24.95 -1.49
CA VAL A 195 27.18 24.82 -1.15
C VAL A 195 27.46 23.42 -0.59
N PHE A 196 26.61 22.91 0.29
CA PHE A 196 26.74 21.57 0.85
C PHE A 196 26.62 20.49 -0.23
N GLY A 197 25.60 20.56 -1.09
CA GLY A 197 25.39 19.61 -2.19
C GLY A 197 26.57 19.59 -3.18
N LEU A 198 27.04 20.76 -3.62
CA LEU A 198 28.22 20.86 -4.50
C LEU A 198 29.50 20.35 -3.81
N ALA A 199 29.67 20.60 -2.51
CA ALA A 199 30.78 20.05 -1.75
C ALA A 199 30.72 18.52 -1.68
N SER A 200 29.54 17.94 -1.48
CA SER A 200 29.34 16.49 -1.52
C SER A 200 29.68 15.89 -2.89
N LEU A 201 29.30 16.56 -3.99
CA LEU A 201 29.51 16.05 -5.34
C LEU A 201 30.98 16.13 -5.78
N PHE A 202 31.70 17.20 -5.42
CA PHE A 202 32.97 17.53 -6.05
C PHE A 202 34.18 17.57 -5.11
N ILE A 203 33.99 17.63 -3.80
CA ILE A 203 35.11 17.66 -2.84
C ILE A 203 35.31 16.27 -2.25
N PRO A 204 36.44 15.60 -2.55
CA PRO A 204 36.72 14.27 -2.01
C PRO A 204 36.74 14.27 -0.47
N GLY A 205 35.99 13.36 0.15
CA GLY A 205 35.93 13.20 1.59
C GLY A 205 34.93 14.11 2.31
N SER A 206 34.17 14.93 1.58
CA SER A 206 32.98 15.61 2.13
C SER A 206 31.92 14.60 2.57
N ALA A 207 31.10 15.01 3.55
CA ALA A 207 29.95 14.22 3.96
C ALA A 207 28.89 14.20 2.85
N PRO A 208 28.29 13.04 2.55
CA PRO A 208 27.11 12.99 1.69
C PRO A 208 25.87 13.56 2.39
N PRO A 209 24.84 13.99 1.65
CA PRO A 209 23.53 14.30 2.22
C PRO A 209 23.01 13.10 3.01
N GLY A 210 22.42 13.35 4.18
CA GLY A 210 21.73 12.30 4.95
C GLY A 210 20.46 11.82 4.25
N CYS A 211 19.85 12.70 3.46
CA CYS A 211 18.65 12.47 2.69
C CYS A 211 18.92 12.80 1.23
N LEU A 212 18.95 11.77 0.37
CA LEU A 212 19.23 11.98 -1.05
C LEU A 212 18.01 12.52 -1.78
N ASP A 213 16.79 12.21 -1.33
CA ASP A 213 15.58 12.83 -1.91
C ASP A 213 15.51 14.34 -1.60
N ALA A 214 16.02 14.80 -0.45
CA ALA A 214 16.17 16.23 -0.20
C ALA A 214 17.19 16.91 -1.13
N ALA A 215 18.18 16.14 -1.61
CA ALA A 215 19.24 16.61 -2.49
C ALA A 215 18.88 16.57 -3.98
N ASP A 216 17.91 15.74 -4.36
CA ASP A 216 17.34 15.64 -5.71
C ASP A 216 16.35 16.80 -5.93
N LEU A 217 16.86 17.92 -6.44
CA LEU A 217 16.12 19.16 -6.57
C LEU A 217 15.33 19.26 -7.87
N ASN A 218 15.67 18.44 -8.87
CA ASN A 218 14.95 18.38 -10.13
C ASN A 218 13.97 17.19 -10.19
N ASP A 219 13.99 16.31 -9.18
CA ASP A 219 13.10 15.15 -8.98
C ASP A 219 13.20 14.15 -10.14
N ASP A 220 14.43 13.91 -10.61
CA ASP A 220 14.72 12.96 -11.70
C ASP A 220 15.23 11.59 -11.22
N GLY A 221 15.38 11.43 -9.90
CA GLY A 221 15.83 10.21 -9.24
C GLY A 221 17.35 10.05 -9.22
N VAL A 222 18.12 11.11 -9.50
CA VAL A 222 19.59 11.09 -9.49
C VAL A 222 20.14 12.36 -8.83
N PHE A 223 20.89 12.20 -7.74
CA PHE A 223 21.66 13.32 -7.18
C PHE A 223 22.93 13.60 -8.01
N ASP A 224 22.92 14.67 -8.81
CA ASP A 224 24.03 15.14 -9.62
C ASP A 224 24.17 16.67 -9.69
N VAL A 225 24.96 17.19 -10.65
CA VAL A 225 25.23 18.64 -10.76
C VAL A 225 23.99 19.45 -11.18
N SER A 226 23.00 18.81 -11.79
CA SER A 226 21.77 19.47 -12.23
C SER A 226 20.90 19.90 -11.05
N ASP A 227 21.03 19.25 -9.89
CA ASP A 227 20.30 19.59 -8.67
C ASP A 227 20.68 20.96 -8.12
N PRO A 228 21.96 21.22 -7.73
CA PRO A 228 22.34 22.54 -7.25
C PRO A 228 22.16 23.63 -8.30
N VAL A 229 22.20 23.31 -9.60
CA VAL A 229 21.86 24.26 -10.66
C VAL A 229 20.37 24.64 -10.61
N SER A 230 19.49 23.65 -10.45
CA SER A 230 18.04 23.85 -10.32
C SER A 230 17.69 24.63 -9.04
N GLY A 231 18.35 24.32 -7.93
CA GLY A 231 18.15 25.02 -6.66
C GLY A 231 18.64 26.47 -6.68
N LEU A 232 19.82 26.72 -7.24
CA LEU A 232 20.31 28.09 -7.44
C LEU A 232 19.38 28.89 -8.37
N ALA A 233 18.80 28.25 -9.39
CA ALA A 233 17.80 28.88 -10.25
C ALA A 233 16.51 29.21 -9.47
N ALA A 234 16.03 28.31 -8.62
CA ALA A 234 14.87 28.55 -7.76
C ALA A 234 15.11 29.68 -6.73
N LEU A 235 16.33 29.78 -6.18
CA LEU A 235 16.69 30.80 -5.18
C LEU A 235 16.89 32.20 -5.77
N PHE A 236 17.49 32.31 -6.95
CA PHE A 236 17.98 33.61 -7.47
C PHE A 236 17.36 34.07 -8.77
N ILE A 237 16.72 33.20 -9.55
CA ILE A 237 16.10 33.58 -10.82
C ILE A 237 14.60 33.82 -10.59
N VAL A 238 14.21 35.08 -10.69
CA VAL A 238 12.80 35.49 -10.56
C VAL A 238 11.95 34.80 -11.63
N GLY A 239 10.90 34.10 -11.18
CA GLY A 239 9.97 33.40 -12.05
C GLY A 239 10.29 31.93 -12.30
N THR A 240 11.41 31.41 -11.78
CA THR A 240 11.65 29.97 -11.72
C THR A 240 10.68 29.34 -10.71
N PRO A 241 10.06 28.18 -11.03
CA PRO A 241 9.30 27.42 -10.05
C PRO A 241 10.16 27.01 -8.84
N PRO A 242 9.55 26.81 -7.65
CA PRO A 242 10.25 26.14 -6.56
C PRO A 242 10.62 24.70 -6.95
N PRO A 243 11.48 24.02 -6.16
CA PRO A 243 11.69 22.59 -6.31
C PRO A 243 10.35 21.83 -6.31
N PRO A 244 10.26 20.66 -6.98
CA PRO A 244 9.11 19.78 -6.86
C PRO A 244 8.79 19.45 -5.41
N GLU A 245 7.56 19.03 -5.13
CA GLU A 245 7.18 18.62 -3.78
C GLU A 245 8.05 17.43 -3.31
N PRO A 246 8.36 17.31 -2.00
CA PRO A 246 7.80 18.09 -0.89
C PRO A 246 8.58 19.39 -0.58
N VAL A 247 7.97 20.59 -0.71
CA VAL A 247 8.65 21.88 -0.38
C VAL A 247 8.54 22.29 1.10
N ASP A 248 7.67 21.61 1.82
CA ASP A 248 7.59 21.56 3.28
C ASP A 248 7.78 20.09 3.71
N CYS A 249 7.86 19.79 5.01
CA CYS A 249 7.96 18.41 5.48
C CYS A 249 6.87 17.52 4.87
N GLY A 250 7.32 16.53 4.12
CA GLY A 250 6.48 15.60 3.39
C GLY A 250 7.28 14.46 2.82
N VAL A 251 6.57 13.54 2.19
CA VAL A 251 7.15 12.34 1.60
C VAL A 251 7.43 12.58 0.12
N ASP A 252 8.39 11.86 -0.44
CA ASP A 252 8.51 11.84 -1.89
C ASP A 252 7.26 11.17 -2.50
N THR A 253 6.61 11.85 -3.43
CA THR A 253 5.44 11.34 -4.14
C THR A 253 5.80 10.76 -5.50
N THR A 254 7.06 10.91 -5.91
CA THR A 254 7.58 10.32 -7.14
C THR A 254 8.34 9.04 -6.80
N PRO A 255 8.15 7.96 -7.58
CA PRO A 255 8.98 6.78 -7.42
C PRO A 255 10.42 7.09 -7.83
N SER A 256 11.34 7.14 -6.87
CA SER A 256 12.77 7.34 -7.11
C SER A 256 13.57 6.09 -6.70
N GLY A 257 14.83 6.01 -7.16
CA GLY A 257 15.81 5.03 -6.65
C GLY A 257 16.64 5.56 -5.48
N LEU A 258 16.33 6.78 -5.02
CA LEU A 258 16.96 7.44 -3.90
C LEU A 258 16.15 7.17 -2.62
N ASP A 259 16.77 7.44 -1.49
CA ASP A 259 16.17 7.22 -0.17
C ASP A 259 16.71 8.27 0.80
N CYS A 260 16.01 8.46 1.90
CA CYS A 260 16.40 9.31 2.99
C CYS A 260 16.83 8.49 4.21
N GLY A 261 18.13 8.19 4.28
CA GLY A 261 18.69 7.41 5.39
C GLY A 261 18.71 8.18 6.72
N ALA A 262 18.79 9.51 6.69
CA ALA A 262 18.75 10.39 7.85
C ALA A 262 18.23 11.79 7.48
N TYR A 263 17.13 12.19 8.11
CA TYR A 263 16.60 13.55 8.08
C TYR A 263 15.93 13.84 9.42
N THR A 264 16.25 14.96 10.06
CA THR A 264 15.84 15.25 11.44
C THR A 264 15.09 16.56 11.61
N SER A 265 15.00 17.36 10.55
CA SER A 265 14.34 18.67 10.58
C SER A 265 12.81 18.60 10.43
N CYS A 266 12.23 17.40 10.24
CA CYS A 266 10.79 17.19 10.28
C CYS A 266 10.26 16.74 11.66
N PRO A 267 8.99 17.10 12.03
CA PRO A 267 8.43 16.94 13.38
C PRO A 267 8.15 15.51 13.87
#